data_AF-W4QAT2-F1
#
_entry.id   AF-W4QAT2-F1
#
_cell.length_a   1.000
_cell.length_b   1.000
_cell.length_c   1.000
_cell.angle_alpha   90.00
_cell.angle_beta   90.00
_cell.angle_gamma   90.00
#
_symmetry.space_group_name_H-M   'P 1'
#
loop_
_entity.id
_entity.type
_entity.pdbx_description
1 polymer ?
#
loop_
_entity_poly.entity_id
_entity_poly.type
_entity_poly.pdbx_seq_one_letter_code
_entity_poly.pdbx_strand_id
1 'polypeptide(L)'
;MSGIGSLLILLLTIYSYMVIAYILMSWFPNARESSIGQMIGQLVEPFLEPFRKIIPPLGMIDISPIVAILALHFARMGIAAIF
;
A
#
# COMPACT_ATOMS: atom_id res chain seq x y z
N MET A 1 12.48 -16.27 15.02
CA MET A 1 12.22 -15.51 13.79
C MET A 1 13.55 -15.31 13.10
N SER A 2 13.75 -15.98 11.96
CA SER A 2 14.96 -15.77 11.16
C SER A 2 15.13 -14.28 10.80
N GLY A 3 16.37 -13.78 10.70
CA GLY A 3 16.62 -12.36 10.38
C GLY A 3 15.99 -11.91 9.06
N ILE A 4 15.85 -12.84 8.11
CA ILE A 4 15.19 -12.62 6.81
C ILE A 4 13.69 -12.38 7.00
N GLY A 5 13.01 -13.20 7.81
CA GLY A 5 11.58 -13.02 8.10
C GLY A 5 11.28 -11.64 8.69
N SER A 6 12.09 -11.20 9.66
CA SER A 6 11.96 -9.87 10.27
C SER A 6 12.15 -8.73 9.25
N LEU A 7 13.12 -8.85 8.34
CA LEU A 7 13.36 -7.86 7.29
C LEU A 7 12.16 -7.76 6.33
N LEU A 8 11.60 -8.90 5.91
CA LEU A 8 10.43 -8.91 5.02
C LEU A 8 9.20 -8.28 5.68
N ILE A 9 8.95 -8.60 6.95
CA ILE A 9 7.84 -8.01 7.72
C ILE A 9 8.01 -6.49 7.85
N LEU A 10 9.24 -6.02 8.08
CA LEU A 10 9.55 -4.59 8.12
C LEU A 10 9.25 -3.91 6.78
N LEU A 11 9.73 -4.48 5.66
CA LEU A 11 9.51 -3.93 4.32
C LEU A 11 8.02 -3.85 3.98
N LEU A 12 7.26 -4.91 4.24
CA LEU A 12 5.81 -4.92 4.02
C LEU A 12 5.08 -3.91 4.91
N THR A 13 5.56 -3.70 6.14
CA THR A 13 4.98 -2.71 7.06
C THR A 13 5.23 -1.29 6.57
N ILE A 14 6.46 -0.97 6.14
CA ILE A 14 6.79 0.33 5.54
C ILE A 14 5.95 0.56 4.29
N TYR A 15 5.84 -0.44 3.42
CA TYR A 15 5.06 -0.32 2.19
C TYR A 15 3.56 -0.13 2.48
N SER A 16 3.01 -0.80 3.49
CA SER A 16 1.63 -0.56 3.96
C SER A 16 1.43 0.89 4.40
N TYR A 17 2.40 1.50 5.10
CA TYR A 17 2.34 2.92 5.46
C TYR A 17 2.49 3.85 4.25
N MET A 18 3.26 3.47 3.23
CA MET A 18 3.33 4.22 1.98
C MET A 18 1.97 4.25 1.26
N VAL A 19 1.25 3.13 1.23
CA VAL A 19 -0.12 3.09 0.69
C VAL A 19 -1.05 4.01 1.48
N ILE A 20 -0.97 4.00 2.82
CA ILE A 20 -1.76 4.92 3.66
C ILE A 20 -1.40 6.38 3.37
N ALA A 21 -0.11 6.71 3.31
CA ALA A 21 0.35 8.04 2.97
C ALA A 21 -0.14 8.48 1.58
N TYR A 22 -0.13 7.57 0.59
CA TYR A 22 -0.65 7.83 -0.75
C TYR A 22 -2.14 8.20 -0.73
N ILE A 23 -2.96 7.45 0.01
CA ILE A 23 -4.38 7.76 0.18
C ILE A 23 -4.56 9.13 0.84
N LEU A 24 -3.84 9.41 1.93
CA LEU A 24 -3.96 10.69 2.63
C LEU A 24 -3.52 11.87 1.76
N MET A 25 -2.47 11.71 0.96
CA MET A 25 -2.03 12.74 0.01
C MET A 25 -3.06 13.00 -1.09
N SER A 26 -3.91 12.03 -1.44
CA SER A 26 -4.99 12.25 -2.42
C SER A 26 -6.03 13.29 -1.96
N TRP A 27 -6.11 13.56 -0.65
CA TRP A 27 -7.01 14.59 -0.08
C TRP A 27 -6.42 16.00 -0.16
N PHE A 28 -5.11 16.11 -0.39
CA PHE A 28 -4.39 17.38 -0.46
C PHE A 28 -3.63 17.47 -1.78
N PRO A 29 -4.19 18.12 -2.82
CA PRO A 29 -3.58 18.19 -4.16
C PRO A 29 -2.11 18.61 -4.15
N ASN A 30 -1.77 19.66 -3.39
CA ASN A 30 -0.39 20.15 -3.24
C ASN A 30 0.58 19.08 -2.70
N ALA A 31 0.11 18.19 -1.80
CA ALA A 31 0.93 17.11 -1.26
C ALA A 31 1.16 16.02 -2.32
N ARG A 32 0.11 15.68 -3.08
CA ARG A 32 0.19 14.70 -4.18
C ARG A 32 1.11 15.17 -5.31
N GLU A 33 1.09 16.46 -5.62
CA GLU A 33 1.89 17.08 -6.68
C GLU A 33 3.35 17.36 -6.27
N SER A 34 3.66 17.32 -4.97
CA SER A 34 5.03 17.46 -4.47
C SER A 34 5.94 16.34 -5.01
N SER A 35 7.26 16.59 -5.03
CA SER A 35 8.25 15.59 -5.46
C SER A 35 8.15 14.28 -4.67
N ILE A 36 7.88 14.37 -3.36
CA ILE A 36 7.68 13.21 -2.48
C ILE A 36 6.36 12.49 -2.82
N GLY A 37 5.28 13.24 -3.07
CA GLY A 37 3.99 12.68 -3.45
C GLY A 37 4.05 11.92 -4.77
N GLN A 38 4.75 12.48 -5.77
CA GLN A 38 4.99 11.81 -7.05
C GLN A 38 5.84 10.54 -6.89
N MET A 39 6.91 10.60 -6.09
CA MET A 39 7.75 9.44 -5.80
C MET A 39 6.97 8.31 -5.13
N ILE A 40 6.16 8.62 -4.10
CA ILE A 40 5.30 7.63 -3.45
C ILE A 40 4.28 7.08 -4.44
N GLY A 41 3.68 7.93 -5.26
CA GLY A 41 2.75 7.52 -6.31
C GLY A 41 3.37 6.51 -7.27
N GLN A 42 4.59 6.75 -7.76
CA GLN A 42 5.30 5.81 -8.65
C GLN A 42 5.56 4.44 -8.01
N LEU A 43 5.75 4.39 -6.69
CA LEU A 43 6.00 3.13 -5.97
C LEU A 43 4.70 2.39 -5.60
N VAL A 44 3.61 3.11 -5.38
CA VAL A 44 2.34 2.57 -4.88
C VAL A 44 1.36 2.24 -6.02
N GLU A 45 1.31 3.05 -7.08
CA GLU A 45 0.36 2.90 -8.19
C GLU A 45 0.43 1.54 -8.89
N PRO A 46 1.61 1.00 -9.27
CA PRO A 46 1.69 -0.31 -9.92
C PRO A 46 1.12 -1.45 -9.06
N PHE A 47 1.19 -1.32 -7.73
CA PHE A 47 0.60 -2.29 -6.81
C PHE A 47 -0.90 -2.10 -6.65
N LEU A 48 -1.42 -0.86 -6.66
CA LEU A 48 -2.85 -0.58 -6.54
C LEU A 48 -3.63 -0.85 -7.83
N GLU A 49 -3.00 -0.69 -9.00
CA GLU A 49 -3.64 -0.82 -10.32
C GLU A 49 -4.40 -2.15 -10.50
N PRO A 50 -3.84 -3.34 -10.15
CA PRO A 50 -4.57 -4.60 -10.21
C PRO A 50 -5.81 -4.62 -9.31
N PHE A 51 -5.73 -4.04 -8.10
CA PHE A 51 -6.87 -3.98 -7.18
C PHE A 51 -7.99 -3.11 -7.75
N ARG A 52 -7.67 -1.97 -8.39
CA ARG A 52 -8.66 -1.11 -9.07
C ARG A 52 -9.32 -1.76 -10.27
N LYS A 53 -8.61 -2.66 -10.96
CA LYS A 53 -9.18 -3.41 -12.09
C LYS A 53 -10.21 -4.45 -11.63
N ILE A 54 -10.03 -4.98 -10.42
CA ILE A 54 -10.90 -6.03 -9.86
C ILE A 54 -12.03 -5.43 -9.04
N ILE A 55 -11.76 -4.35 -8.30
CA ILE A 55 -12.67 -3.74 -7.35
C ILE A 55 -13.19 -2.43 -7.95
N PRO A 56 -14.47 -2.37 -8.35
CA PRO A 56 -15.05 -1.14 -8.85
C PRO A 56 -15.08 -0.06 -7.74
N PRO A 57 -14.89 1.22 -8.09
CA PRO A 57 -15.01 2.30 -7.12
C PRO A 57 -16.43 2.38 -6.57
N LEU A 58 -16.57 2.72 -5.28
CA LEU A 58 -17.86 2.97 -4.65
C LEU A 58 -18.21 4.44 -4.81
N GLY A 59 -18.91 4.75 -5.91
CA GLY A 59 -19.18 6.14 -6.31
C GLY A 59 -17.87 6.85 -6.65
N MET A 60 -17.53 7.89 -5.87
CA MET A 60 -16.30 8.67 -6.05
C MET A 60 -15.14 8.19 -5.16
N ILE A 61 -15.37 7.17 -4.32
CA ILE A 61 -14.37 6.70 -3.36
C ILE A 61 -13.69 5.44 -3.90
N ASP A 62 -12.37 5.52 -4.03
CA ASP A 62 -11.53 4.36 -4.34
C ASP A 62 -11.32 3.52 -3.07
N ILE A 63 -11.99 2.37 -3.00
CA ILE A 63 -11.85 1.40 -1.91
C ILE A 63 -10.74 0.38 -2.15
N SER A 64 -10.14 0.36 -3.35
CA SER A 64 -9.06 -0.58 -3.68
C SER A 64 -7.86 -0.51 -2.71
N PRO A 65 -7.47 0.65 -2.14
CA PRO A 65 -6.35 0.70 -1.21
C PRO A 65 -6.61 -0.04 0.10
N ILE A 66 -7.86 -0.12 0.55
CA ILE A 66 -8.24 -0.85 1.76
C ILE A 66 -7.98 -2.34 1.56
N VAL A 67 -8.41 -2.88 0.42
CA VAL A 67 -8.19 -4.29 0.08
C VAL A 67 -6.71 -4.57 -0.16
N ALA A 68 -5.98 -3.64 -0.76
CA ALA A 68 -4.54 -3.75 -0.94
C ALA A 68 -3.78 -3.79 0.42
N ILE A 69 -4.17 -2.96 1.39
CA ILE A 69 -3.63 -2.99 2.76
C ILE A 69 -3.95 -4.33 3.44
N LEU A 70 -5.17 -4.86 3.25
CA LEU A 70 -5.55 -6.15 3.79
C LEU A 70 -4.71 -7.29 3.18
N ALA A 71 -4.44 -7.25 1.87
CA ALA A 71 -3.55 -8.20 1.22
C ALA A 71 -2.11 -8.13 1.80
N LEU A 72 -1.58 -6.93 2.04
CA LEU A 72 -0.29 -6.75 2.71
C LEU A 72 -0.30 -7.27 4.15
N HIS A 73 -1.41 -7.14 4.87
CA HIS A 73 -1.57 -7.70 6.21
C HIS A 73 -1.53 -9.23 6.19
N PHE A 74 -2.27 -9.88 5.29
CA PHE A 74 -2.21 -11.34 5.13
C PHE A 74 -0.82 -11.82 4.70
N ALA A 75 -0.13 -11.10 3.81
CA ALA A 75 1.25 -11.41 3.43
C ALA A 75 2.19 -11.39 4.65
N ARG A 76 2.08 -10.37 5.52
CA ARG A 76 2.87 -10.31 6.76
C ARG A 76 2.57 -11.47 7.70
N MET A 77 1.30 -11.83 7.89
CA MET A 77 0.93 -12.97 8.72
C MET A 77 1.46 -14.29 8.16
N GLY A 78 1.41 -14.48 6.83
CA GLY A 78 1.97 -15.66 6.17
C GLY A 78 3.48 -15.79 6.40
N ILE A 79 4.23 -14.68 6.29
CA ILE A 79 5.67 -14.67 6.57
C ILE A 79 5.94 -14.99 8.04
N ALA A 80 5.21 -14.37 8.97
CA ALA A 80 5.36 -14.63 10.41
C ALA A 80 5.03 -16.07 10.81
N ALA A 81 4.16 -16.76 10.04
CA ALA A 81 3.81 -18.15 10.28
C ALA A 81 4.88 -19.14 9.78
N ILE A 82 5.70 -18.75 8.80
CA ILE A 82 6.69 -19.63 8.14
C ILE A 82 8.10 -19.49 8.75
N PHE A 83 8.46 -18.31 9.29
CA PHE A 83 9.83 -17.94 9.71
C PHE A 83 10.02 -17.73 11.23
#